data_AF-A0A0G1NDG4-F1
#
_entry.id   AF-A0A0G1NDG4-F1
#
_cell.length_a   1.000
_cell.length_b   1.000
_cell.length_c   1.000
_cell.angle_alpha   90.00
_cell.angle_beta   90.00
_cell.angle_gamma   90.00
#
_symmetry.space_group_name_H-M   'P 1'
#
loop_
_entity.id
_entity.type
_entity.pdbx_description
1 polymer ?
#
loop_
_entity_poly.entity_id
_entity_poly.type
_entity_poly.pdbx_seq_one_letter_code
_entity_poly.pdbx_strand_id
1 'polypeptide(L)'
;MGDKAKKAIETRSISLDEVIAILSSNKPEELIGVEETAYFECRGVSYLTSFGEQSDIERHKFNLVKDVVSIANSGGGVICIGVKTLEKSNEKTEYITEIAPVPKDHIQMKSWEDILFGYSIPKFKRQWLKYGYSGTDKKVFWIKIADIRETAEYPVLVSLSKKYEEGVSTVKENFGLYFRDRSVNVPYSPEKLHTFIQAGFRGNDNGQARYLKSMLEAIDTKIDLLSKKVSKEDAKQIKLELREEIANYVIQKLDSSKGLFYLFAFPVKDAVIKEFWEQGDKSVYHLIKNTPHLRETGWDLRVAQSEYPYPNKNKWEITNGNRKLTSFDIRGRLFSAGSIDGFLNWGVRDYKTDEKHNIVNAFALTEYIDSFFQTLEVFKTVFDIKSDYEVEAGFLEAGSNTKLLFPPHIISIFHALTETIKQEKWDVDVRLEDDKHPSYFAGQLIQEIYVSGFGYVSHPDYPYLTKDDKGYKVNEALYIRQK
;
A
#
# COMPACT_ATOMS: atom_id res chain seq x y z
N MET A 1 -47.58 -13.30 -15.70
CA MET A 1 -46.69 -13.49 -16.86
C MET A 1 -45.42 -12.69 -16.61
N GLY A 2 -44.24 -13.21 -16.36
CA GLY A 2 -43.79 -14.58 -16.11
C GLY A 2 -42.39 -14.42 -15.52
N ASP A 3 -42.18 -14.98 -14.34
CA ASP A 3 -40.89 -15.09 -13.67
C ASP A 3 -39.98 -15.94 -14.57
N LYS A 4 -39.16 -15.28 -15.39
CA LYS A 4 -38.09 -15.96 -16.12
C LYS A 4 -36.96 -16.21 -15.13
N ALA A 5 -36.76 -17.48 -14.79
CA ALA A 5 -35.63 -17.99 -14.06
C ALA A 5 -34.33 -17.26 -14.45
N LYS A 6 -33.76 -16.48 -13.51
CA LYS A 6 -32.39 -15.97 -13.61
C LYS A 6 -31.47 -17.19 -13.62
N LYS A 7 -31.05 -17.62 -14.81
CA LYS A 7 -29.98 -18.60 -14.97
C LYS A 7 -28.75 -18.01 -14.25
N ALA A 8 -28.18 -18.73 -13.29
CA ALA A 8 -26.98 -18.28 -12.61
C ALA A 8 -25.87 -18.10 -13.66
N ILE A 9 -25.43 -16.86 -13.86
CA ILE A 9 -24.31 -16.55 -14.75
C ILE A 9 -23.05 -16.77 -13.91
N GLU A 10 -22.20 -17.68 -14.35
CA GLU A 10 -20.89 -17.91 -13.74
C GLU A 10 -20.00 -16.68 -14.00
N THR A 11 -19.36 -16.16 -12.95
CA THR A 11 -18.56 -14.93 -13.03
C THR A 11 -17.07 -15.25 -13.12
N ARG A 12 -16.32 -14.43 -13.87
CA ARG A 12 -14.86 -14.59 -13.99
C ARG A 12 -14.15 -13.24 -14.10
N SER A 13 -12.91 -13.19 -13.63
CA SER A 13 -11.99 -12.09 -13.92
C SER A 13 -11.41 -12.23 -15.33
N ILE A 14 -10.90 -11.12 -15.87
CA ILE A 14 -10.32 -11.05 -17.22
C ILE A 14 -9.11 -10.13 -17.23
N SER A 15 -8.11 -10.42 -18.06
CA SER A 15 -6.99 -9.50 -18.30
C SER A 15 -7.30 -8.44 -19.37
N LEU A 16 -6.59 -7.31 -19.37
CA LEU A 16 -6.78 -6.27 -20.40
C LEU A 16 -6.53 -6.79 -21.82
N ASP A 17 -5.48 -7.60 -22.00
CA ASP A 17 -5.13 -8.17 -23.31
C ASP A 17 -6.21 -9.12 -23.80
N GLU A 18 -6.82 -9.90 -22.90
CA GLU A 18 -7.92 -10.79 -23.23
C GLU A 18 -9.19 -10.00 -23.62
N VAL A 19 -9.53 -8.93 -22.90
CA VAL A 19 -10.63 -8.01 -23.29
C VAL A 19 -10.41 -7.49 -24.70
N ILE A 20 -9.20 -6.99 -24.99
CA ILE A 20 -8.85 -6.46 -26.31
C ILE A 20 -8.94 -7.54 -27.38
N ALA A 21 -8.49 -8.76 -27.08
CA ALA A 21 -8.54 -9.89 -28.00
C ALA A 21 -9.99 -10.28 -28.33
N ILE A 22 -10.87 -10.36 -27.33
CA ILE A 22 -12.31 -10.65 -27.52
C ILE A 22 -12.97 -9.57 -28.39
N LEU A 23 -12.75 -8.30 -28.05
CA LEU A 23 -13.33 -7.18 -28.79
C LEU A 23 -12.82 -7.11 -30.23
N SER A 24 -11.52 -7.35 -30.44
CA SER A 24 -10.89 -7.34 -31.76
C SER A 24 -11.30 -8.54 -32.62
N SER A 25 -11.64 -9.67 -31.99
CA SER A 25 -12.13 -10.88 -32.66
C SER A 25 -13.61 -10.82 -33.03
N ASN A 26 -14.29 -9.69 -32.76
CA ASN A 26 -15.69 -9.44 -33.08
C ASN A 26 -16.69 -10.38 -32.36
N LYS A 27 -16.35 -10.82 -31.14
CA LYS A 27 -17.16 -11.76 -30.32
C LYS A 27 -17.50 -11.21 -28.93
N PRO A 28 -18.18 -10.06 -28.83
CA PRO A 28 -18.46 -9.43 -27.54
C PRO A 28 -19.31 -10.30 -26.59
N GLU A 29 -20.02 -11.31 -27.12
CA GLU A 29 -20.79 -12.26 -26.33
C GLU A 29 -19.91 -13.09 -25.37
N GLU A 30 -18.61 -13.24 -25.64
CA GLU A 30 -17.65 -13.90 -24.74
C GLU A 30 -17.34 -13.09 -23.46
N LEU A 31 -17.82 -11.84 -23.39
CA LEU A 31 -17.72 -11.00 -22.20
C LEU A 31 -18.85 -11.25 -21.19
N ILE A 32 -19.90 -12.00 -21.53
CA ILE A 32 -20.97 -12.30 -20.58
C ILE A 32 -20.41 -13.10 -19.39
N GLY A 33 -20.68 -12.64 -18.16
CA GLY A 33 -20.12 -13.19 -16.92
C GLY A 33 -18.77 -12.58 -16.50
N VAL A 34 -18.16 -11.72 -17.32
CA VAL A 34 -16.91 -11.05 -16.95
C VAL A 34 -17.18 -9.94 -15.93
N GLU A 35 -16.38 -9.90 -14.88
CA GLU A 35 -16.37 -8.84 -13.85
C GLU A 35 -15.60 -7.59 -14.32
N GLU A 36 -16.10 -6.41 -13.96
CA GLU A 36 -15.38 -5.14 -14.14
C GLU A 36 -14.12 -5.08 -13.27
N THR A 37 -13.10 -4.38 -13.77
CA THR A 37 -11.80 -4.25 -13.09
C THR A 37 -11.30 -2.80 -13.17
N ALA A 38 -10.12 -2.53 -12.59
CA ALA A 38 -9.49 -1.21 -12.67
C ALA A 38 -9.15 -0.75 -14.10
N TYR A 39 -9.08 -1.66 -15.07
CA TYR A 39 -8.75 -1.40 -16.46
C TYR A 39 -9.87 -1.80 -17.44
N PHE A 40 -10.98 -2.34 -16.94
CA PHE A 40 -12.11 -2.77 -17.77
C PHE A 40 -13.43 -2.28 -17.20
N GLU A 41 -14.09 -1.41 -17.95
CA GLU A 41 -15.28 -0.67 -17.53
C GLU A 41 -16.43 -0.90 -18.53
N CYS A 42 -17.64 -1.12 -18.04
CA CYS A 42 -18.80 -1.41 -18.84
C CYS A 42 -19.91 -0.36 -18.63
N ARG A 43 -20.53 0.06 -19.74
CA ARG A 43 -21.57 1.09 -19.75
C ARG A 43 -22.73 0.70 -20.67
N GLY A 44 -23.94 0.98 -20.20
CA GLY A 44 -25.16 0.85 -21.00
C GLY A 44 -25.29 1.94 -22.07
N VAL A 45 -26.27 1.77 -22.96
CA VAL A 45 -26.58 2.74 -24.02
C VAL A 45 -26.99 4.12 -23.49
N SER A 46 -27.50 4.19 -22.25
CA SER A 46 -27.83 5.45 -21.58
C SER A 46 -26.61 6.35 -21.38
N TYR A 47 -25.39 5.79 -21.39
CA TYR A 47 -24.15 6.54 -21.26
C TYR A 47 -23.84 7.44 -22.47
N LEU A 48 -24.55 7.25 -23.58
CA LEU A 48 -24.38 8.07 -24.76
C LEU A 48 -24.90 9.50 -24.52
N THR A 49 -24.06 10.49 -24.85
CA THR A 49 -24.31 11.92 -24.64
C THR A 49 -25.38 12.53 -25.56
N SER A 50 -26.10 11.69 -26.29
CA SER A 50 -27.20 12.06 -27.20
C SER A 50 -28.55 11.50 -26.76
N PHE A 51 -28.62 10.80 -25.61
CA PHE A 51 -29.83 10.18 -25.10
C PHE A 51 -30.30 10.87 -23.80
N GLY A 52 -31.61 11.08 -23.68
CA GLY A 52 -32.26 11.64 -22.50
C GLY A 52 -32.57 13.14 -22.62
N GLU A 53 -33.05 13.72 -21.53
CA GLU A 53 -33.26 15.17 -21.44
C GLU A 53 -31.92 15.92 -21.35
N GLN A 54 -31.93 17.25 -21.50
CA GLN A 54 -30.71 18.05 -21.46
C GLN A 54 -29.88 17.83 -20.18
N SER A 55 -30.56 17.61 -19.05
CA SER A 55 -29.94 17.28 -17.76
C SER A 55 -29.21 15.93 -17.78
N ASP A 56 -29.79 14.92 -18.44
CA ASP A 56 -29.19 13.60 -18.62
C ASP A 56 -27.95 13.68 -19.52
N ILE A 57 -28.04 14.44 -20.61
CA ILE A 57 -26.94 14.65 -21.55
C ILE A 57 -25.72 15.23 -20.85
N GLU A 58 -25.88 16.27 -20.02
CA GLU A 58 -24.76 16.86 -19.28
C GLU A 58 -24.17 15.91 -18.23
N ARG A 59 -25.02 15.14 -17.54
CA ARG A 59 -24.56 14.09 -16.61
C ARG A 59 -23.76 13.01 -17.34
N HIS A 60 -24.19 12.59 -18.53
CA HIS A 60 -23.48 11.60 -19.34
C HIS A 60 -22.15 12.13 -19.85
N LYS A 61 -22.08 13.41 -20.26
CA LYS A 61 -20.80 14.08 -20.59
C LYS A 61 -19.85 14.07 -19.41
N PHE A 62 -20.33 14.40 -18.21
CA PHE A 62 -19.51 14.39 -17.00
C PHE A 62 -18.97 12.99 -16.70
N ASN A 63 -19.83 11.96 -16.75
CA ASN A 63 -19.42 10.59 -16.50
C ASN A 63 -18.42 10.08 -17.55
N LEU A 64 -18.60 10.45 -18.83
CA LEU A 64 -17.64 10.14 -19.90
C LEU A 64 -16.24 10.67 -19.58
N VAL A 65 -16.15 11.96 -19.27
CA VAL A 65 -14.86 12.60 -18.99
C VAL A 65 -14.23 12.00 -17.75
N LYS A 66 -15.01 11.82 -16.68
CA LYS A 66 -14.56 11.22 -15.42
C LYS A 66 -14.00 9.81 -15.62
N ASP A 67 -14.72 8.94 -16.31
CA ASP A 67 -14.33 7.53 -16.50
C ASP A 67 -13.09 7.41 -17.40
N VAL A 68 -13.00 8.21 -18.46
CA VAL A 68 -11.83 8.20 -19.36
C VAL A 68 -10.59 8.72 -18.64
N VAL A 69 -10.71 9.85 -17.93
CA VAL A 69 -9.59 10.45 -17.19
C VAL A 69 -9.13 9.55 -16.04
N SER A 70 -10.07 8.93 -15.30
CA SER A 70 -9.69 8.04 -14.20
C SER A 70 -8.93 6.80 -14.68
N ILE A 71 -9.36 6.18 -15.78
CA ILE A 71 -8.67 5.03 -16.39
C ILE A 71 -7.30 5.46 -16.89
N ALA A 72 -7.19 6.58 -17.60
CA ALA A 72 -5.92 7.09 -18.10
C ALA A 72 -4.91 7.32 -16.96
N ASN A 73 -5.36 7.99 -15.88
CA ASN A 73 -4.55 8.28 -14.70
C ASN A 73 -4.13 7.01 -13.92
N SER A 74 -4.77 5.86 -14.16
CA SER A 74 -4.60 4.63 -13.39
C SER A 74 -3.92 3.49 -14.17
N GLY A 75 -3.32 3.78 -15.32
CA GLY A 75 -2.59 2.79 -16.11
C GLY A 75 -3.22 2.43 -17.45
N GLY A 76 -4.24 3.15 -17.89
CA GLY A 76 -4.96 2.85 -19.13
C GLY A 76 -5.92 1.67 -18.98
N GLY A 77 -6.66 1.38 -20.05
CA GLY A 77 -7.71 0.37 -20.00
C GLY A 77 -8.69 0.45 -21.17
N VAL A 78 -9.86 -0.16 -21.02
CA VAL A 78 -10.93 -0.20 -22.01
C VAL A 78 -12.27 0.13 -21.37
N ILE A 79 -13.04 1.02 -22.01
CA ILE A 79 -14.47 1.23 -21.74
C ILE A 79 -15.26 0.55 -22.86
N CYS A 80 -16.20 -0.32 -22.50
CA CYS A 80 -17.17 -0.94 -23.39
C CYS A 80 -18.56 -0.33 -23.19
N ILE A 81 -19.20 0.06 -24.30
CA ILE A 81 -20.53 0.65 -24.33
C ILE A 81 -21.45 -0.25 -25.16
N GLY A 82 -22.65 -0.49 -24.65
CA GLY A 82 -23.58 -1.48 -25.22
C GLY A 82 -23.62 -2.78 -24.43
N VAL A 83 -23.45 -2.68 -23.12
CA VAL A 83 -23.40 -3.82 -22.19
C VAL A 83 -24.30 -3.51 -20.99
N LYS A 84 -25.01 -4.52 -20.50
CA LYS A 84 -25.76 -4.43 -19.24
C LYS A 84 -24.99 -5.15 -18.16
N THR A 85 -24.80 -4.47 -17.04
CA THR A 85 -24.13 -5.00 -15.87
C THR A 85 -25.11 -5.22 -14.73
N LEU A 86 -24.74 -6.09 -13.78
CA LEU A 86 -25.44 -6.26 -12.51
C LEU A 86 -24.40 -6.23 -11.39
N GLU A 87 -24.73 -5.55 -10.29
CA GLU A 87 -23.91 -5.56 -9.07
C GLU A 87 -24.01 -6.93 -8.38
N LYS A 88 -22.87 -7.44 -7.89
CA LYS A 88 -22.79 -8.65 -7.10
C LYS A 88 -23.17 -8.33 -5.65
N SER A 89 -24.13 -9.05 -5.07
CA SER A 89 -24.77 -8.65 -3.79
C SER A 89 -23.82 -8.49 -2.59
N ASN A 90 -22.59 -9.00 -2.66
CA ASN A 90 -21.63 -9.06 -1.55
C ASN A 90 -20.25 -8.45 -1.87
N GLU A 91 -20.02 -8.00 -3.10
CA GLU A 91 -18.76 -7.45 -3.57
C GLU A 91 -19.13 -6.24 -4.43
N LYS A 92 -18.57 -5.05 -4.18
CA LYS A 92 -18.83 -3.82 -4.97
C LYS A 92 -18.27 -3.90 -6.40
N THR A 93 -18.55 -5.00 -7.08
CA THR A 93 -18.04 -5.38 -8.40
C THR A 93 -19.25 -5.69 -9.26
N GLU A 94 -19.28 -5.11 -10.45
CA GLU A 94 -20.30 -5.37 -11.44
C GLU A 94 -19.83 -6.44 -12.42
N TYR A 95 -20.77 -7.22 -12.97
CA TYR A 95 -20.47 -8.20 -14.02
C TYR A 95 -21.46 -8.08 -15.18
N ILE A 96 -21.00 -8.46 -16.37
CA ILE A 96 -21.80 -8.34 -17.60
C ILE A 96 -22.86 -9.44 -17.66
N THR A 97 -24.11 -9.05 -17.88
CA THR A 97 -25.25 -9.97 -17.99
C THR A 97 -25.77 -10.11 -19.41
N GLU A 98 -25.64 -9.07 -20.23
CA GLU A 98 -26.19 -9.01 -21.57
C GLU A 98 -25.42 -8.02 -22.46
N ILE A 99 -25.30 -8.34 -23.75
CA ILE A 99 -24.84 -7.41 -24.78
C ILE A 99 -26.05 -6.70 -25.38
N ALA A 100 -26.11 -5.38 -25.27
CA ALA A 100 -27.21 -4.55 -25.76
C ALA A 100 -26.71 -3.67 -26.94
N PRO A 101 -27.28 -3.81 -28.15
CA PRO A 101 -26.81 -3.08 -29.32
C PRO A 101 -26.83 -1.55 -29.12
N VAL A 102 -25.71 -0.90 -29.43
CA VAL A 102 -25.65 0.55 -29.60
C VAL A 102 -25.98 0.90 -31.05
N PRO A 103 -27.03 1.67 -31.36
CA PRO A 103 -27.27 2.09 -32.73
C PRO A 103 -26.17 3.08 -33.16
N LYS A 104 -25.53 2.82 -34.30
CA LYS A 104 -24.33 3.54 -34.77
C LYS A 104 -24.54 5.05 -34.86
N ASP A 105 -25.74 5.48 -35.21
CA ASP A 105 -26.10 6.89 -35.43
C ASP A 105 -26.03 7.73 -34.14
N HIS A 106 -25.96 7.08 -32.98
CA HIS A 106 -25.83 7.77 -31.69
C HIS A 106 -24.38 7.88 -31.18
N ILE A 107 -23.42 7.24 -31.84
CA ILE A 107 -21.99 7.38 -31.48
C ILE A 107 -21.39 8.51 -32.31
N GLN A 108 -21.50 9.72 -31.77
CA GLN A 108 -20.93 10.91 -32.38
C GLN A 108 -19.48 11.09 -31.89
N MET A 109 -18.53 10.35 -32.48
CA MET A 109 -17.12 10.35 -32.04
C MET A 109 -16.53 11.76 -31.96
N LYS A 110 -16.85 12.62 -32.93
CA LYS A 110 -16.40 14.02 -32.92
C LYS A 110 -16.91 14.76 -31.68
N SER A 111 -18.19 14.59 -31.35
CA SER A 111 -18.79 15.17 -30.13
C SER A 111 -18.08 14.65 -28.87
N TRP A 112 -17.70 13.38 -28.83
CA TRP A 112 -17.01 12.78 -27.69
C TRP A 112 -15.58 13.29 -27.54
N GLU A 113 -14.84 13.35 -28.64
CA GLU A 113 -13.53 13.98 -28.69
C GLU A 113 -13.63 15.45 -28.26
N ASP A 114 -14.62 16.21 -28.78
CA ASP A 114 -14.85 17.61 -28.39
C ASP A 114 -15.17 17.75 -26.89
N ILE A 115 -15.96 16.83 -26.31
CA ILE A 115 -16.25 16.76 -24.87
C ILE A 115 -14.97 16.47 -24.09
N LEU A 116 -14.24 15.40 -24.44
CA LEU A 116 -13.03 14.99 -23.73
C LEU A 116 -11.93 16.06 -23.81
N PHE A 117 -11.70 16.63 -24.99
CA PHE A 117 -10.69 17.67 -25.22
C PHE A 117 -11.09 19.03 -24.65
N GLY A 118 -12.40 19.27 -24.50
CA GLY A 118 -12.95 20.50 -23.93
C GLY A 118 -12.96 20.51 -22.39
N TYR A 119 -13.06 19.35 -21.75
CA TYR A 119 -13.28 19.22 -20.30
C TYR A 119 -12.13 18.55 -19.54
N SER A 120 -10.95 18.44 -20.14
CA SER A 120 -9.74 17.92 -19.50
C SER A 120 -8.61 18.94 -19.48
N ILE A 121 -7.79 18.89 -18.41
CA ILE A 121 -6.61 19.74 -18.25
C ILE A 121 -5.41 18.88 -17.78
N PRO A 122 -4.30 18.82 -18.52
CA PRO A 122 -4.14 19.32 -19.89
C PRO A 122 -5.13 18.63 -20.85
N LYS A 123 -5.35 19.23 -22.03
CA LYS A 123 -6.32 18.70 -22.99
C LYS A 123 -5.93 17.28 -23.40
N PHE A 124 -6.88 16.36 -23.28
CA PHE A 124 -6.68 14.99 -23.73
C PHE A 124 -6.26 14.96 -25.20
N LYS A 125 -5.38 14.01 -25.56
CA LYS A 125 -4.88 13.88 -26.94
C LYS A 125 -5.54 12.70 -27.63
N ARG A 126 -5.83 12.89 -28.92
CA ARG A 126 -6.41 11.85 -29.76
C ARG A 126 -5.58 10.57 -29.80
N GLN A 127 -4.24 10.68 -29.78
CA GLN A 127 -3.33 9.53 -29.78
C GLN A 127 -3.44 8.62 -28.55
N TRP A 128 -4.07 9.10 -27.46
CA TRP A 128 -4.29 8.31 -26.25
C TRP A 128 -5.56 7.47 -26.33
N LEU A 129 -6.36 7.63 -27.39
CA LEU A 129 -7.63 6.96 -27.57
C LEU A 129 -7.60 6.13 -28.85
N LYS A 130 -8.04 4.88 -28.74
CA LYS A 130 -8.34 4.03 -29.88
C LYS A 130 -9.77 3.53 -29.77
N TYR A 131 -10.52 3.73 -30.83
CA TYR A 131 -11.93 3.35 -30.89
C TYR A 131 -12.11 2.11 -31.75
N GLY A 132 -13.15 1.34 -31.45
CA GLY A 132 -13.59 0.30 -32.34
C GLY A 132 -14.98 -0.19 -32.02
N TYR A 133 -15.43 -1.15 -32.83
CA TYR A 133 -16.70 -1.82 -32.67
C TYR A 133 -16.49 -3.33 -32.62
N SER A 134 -17.40 -4.02 -31.95
CA SER A 134 -17.43 -5.47 -31.85
C SER A 134 -18.86 -6.00 -31.96
N GLY A 135 -18.98 -7.23 -32.48
CA GLY A 135 -20.23 -7.97 -32.66
C GLY A 135 -20.90 -7.75 -34.01
N THR A 136 -21.84 -8.63 -34.33
CA THR A 136 -22.75 -8.46 -35.47
C THR A 136 -23.52 -7.15 -35.34
N ASP A 137 -23.66 -6.42 -36.45
CA ASP A 137 -24.25 -5.06 -36.51
C ASP A 137 -23.54 -3.97 -35.69
N LYS A 138 -22.33 -4.24 -35.18
CA LYS A 138 -21.55 -3.34 -34.31
C LYS A 138 -22.25 -3.06 -32.95
N LYS A 139 -22.75 -4.13 -32.33
CA LYS A 139 -23.48 -4.09 -31.04
C LYS A 139 -22.73 -3.37 -29.91
N VAL A 140 -21.41 -3.55 -29.82
CA VAL A 140 -20.57 -2.96 -28.77
C VAL A 140 -19.62 -1.94 -29.37
N PHE A 141 -19.58 -0.76 -28.77
CA PHE A 141 -18.56 0.24 -29.03
C PHE A 141 -17.55 0.22 -27.90
N TRP A 142 -16.25 0.31 -28.22
CA TRP A 142 -15.21 0.31 -27.22
C TRP A 142 -14.20 1.43 -27.42
N ILE A 143 -13.66 1.89 -26.29
CA ILE A 143 -12.62 2.92 -26.20
C ILE A 143 -11.45 2.32 -25.45
N LYS A 144 -10.34 2.07 -26.14
CA LYS A 144 -9.06 1.80 -25.51
C LYS A 144 -8.39 3.12 -25.15
N ILE A 145 -7.98 3.22 -23.90
CA ILE A 145 -7.36 4.39 -23.28
C ILE A 145 -5.92 4.02 -22.96
N ALA A 146 -4.97 4.83 -23.41
CA ALA A 146 -3.55 4.62 -23.15
C ALA A 146 -3.19 4.84 -21.68
N ASP A 147 -2.14 4.17 -21.22
CA ASP A 147 -1.45 4.56 -19.99
C ASP A 147 -0.74 5.90 -20.22
N ILE A 148 -1.15 6.93 -19.49
CA ILE A 148 -0.54 8.27 -19.61
C ILE A 148 0.43 8.57 -18.47
N ARG A 149 0.62 7.68 -17.50
CA ARG A 149 1.41 7.93 -16.28
C ARG A 149 2.87 8.28 -16.57
N GLU A 150 3.40 7.82 -17.69
CA GLU A 150 4.77 8.12 -18.14
C GLU A 150 4.86 9.35 -19.06
N THR A 151 3.73 10.01 -19.36
CA THR A 151 3.71 11.21 -20.19
C THR A 151 3.93 12.46 -19.36
N ALA A 152 4.54 13.48 -19.95
CA ALA A 152 4.73 14.80 -19.31
C ALA A 152 3.40 15.53 -18.99
N GLU A 153 2.28 15.01 -19.47
CA GLU A 153 0.95 15.60 -19.30
C GLU A 153 0.11 14.91 -18.22
N TYR A 154 0.69 13.94 -17.51
CA TYR A 154 0.11 13.38 -16.30
C TYR A 154 0.30 14.30 -15.09
N PRO A 155 -0.68 14.42 -14.17
CA PRO A 155 -2.02 13.83 -14.26
C PRO A 155 -3.00 14.72 -15.04
N VAL A 156 -4.04 14.10 -15.59
CA VAL A 156 -5.14 14.83 -16.23
C VAL A 156 -6.25 15.10 -15.22
N LEU A 157 -6.72 16.33 -15.18
CA LEU A 157 -7.85 16.82 -14.39
C LEU A 157 -9.11 16.86 -15.24
N VAL A 158 -10.26 16.67 -14.58
CA VAL A 158 -11.58 17.00 -15.12
C VAL A 158 -11.87 18.45 -14.78
N SER A 159 -12.26 19.24 -15.79
CA SER A 159 -12.62 20.65 -15.67
C SER A 159 -14.03 20.84 -16.23
N LEU A 160 -15.05 20.68 -15.40
CA LEU A 160 -16.45 20.86 -15.80
C LEU A 160 -17.09 22.01 -15.02
N SER A 161 -17.58 23.01 -15.74
CA SER A 161 -18.07 24.27 -15.16
C SER A 161 -19.55 24.26 -14.73
N LYS A 162 -20.25 23.12 -14.83
CA LYS A 162 -21.69 23.04 -14.53
C LYS A 162 -22.04 21.80 -13.73
N LYS A 163 -22.60 22.01 -12.53
CA LYS A 163 -23.33 20.99 -11.77
C LYS A 163 -24.81 21.17 -12.10
N TYR A 164 -25.49 20.11 -12.52
CA TYR A 164 -26.96 20.09 -12.59
C TYR A 164 -27.46 19.35 -11.36
N GLU A 165 -27.97 20.09 -10.39
CA GLU A 165 -28.77 19.56 -9.28
C GLU A 165 -30.22 19.99 -9.53
N GLU A 166 -31.13 19.01 -9.57
CA GLU A 166 -32.60 19.18 -9.49
C GLU A 166 -33.17 20.41 -10.24
N GLY A 167 -32.86 20.54 -11.53
CA GLY A 167 -33.47 21.57 -12.39
C GLY A 167 -32.93 22.99 -12.23
N VAL A 168 -31.95 23.22 -11.34
CA VAL A 168 -31.29 24.52 -11.18
C VAL A 168 -29.85 24.43 -11.69
N SER A 169 -29.55 25.16 -12.78
CA SER A 169 -28.18 25.30 -13.26
C SER A 169 -27.40 26.21 -12.30
N THR A 170 -26.73 25.63 -11.31
CA THR A 170 -25.74 26.37 -10.52
C THR A 170 -24.38 26.24 -11.21
N VAL A 171 -23.87 27.36 -11.71
CA VAL A 171 -22.50 27.45 -12.26
C VAL A 171 -21.54 27.39 -11.06
N LYS A 172 -21.02 26.18 -10.79
CA LYS A 172 -19.86 25.98 -9.92
C LYS A 172 -18.80 25.29 -10.78
N GLU A 173 -17.65 25.96 -10.94
CA GLU A 173 -16.48 25.35 -11.58
C GLU A 173 -16.02 24.16 -10.74
N ASN A 174 -16.21 22.94 -11.25
CA ASN A 174 -15.73 21.73 -10.62
C ASN A 174 -14.44 21.28 -11.32
N PHE A 175 -13.34 21.43 -10.59
CA PHE A 175 -12.07 20.81 -10.92
C PHE A 175 -11.88 19.57 -10.06
N GLY A 176 -11.57 18.44 -10.68
CA GLY A 176 -11.37 17.19 -9.95
C GLY A 176 -10.28 16.33 -10.55
N LEU A 177 -9.46 15.74 -9.68
CA LEU A 177 -8.50 14.71 -10.02
C LEU A 177 -9.09 13.36 -9.62
N TYR A 178 -9.20 12.42 -10.57
CA TYR A 178 -9.86 11.13 -10.37
C TYR A 178 -8.92 9.98 -10.72
N PHE A 179 -9.03 8.90 -9.95
CA PHE A 179 -8.31 7.63 -10.14
C PHE A 179 -9.27 6.45 -10.00
N ARG A 180 -8.80 5.27 -10.41
CA ARG A 180 -9.50 3.99 -10.26
C ARG A 180 -9.06 3.28 -8.99
N ASP A 181 -10.05 2.81 -8.23
CA ASP A 181 -9.89 1.78 -7.22
C ASP A 181 -10.88 0.65 -7.54
N ARG A 182 -10.36 -0.45 -8.08
CA ARG A 182 -11.17 -1.55 -8.65
C ARG A 182 -12.16 -1.00 -9.68
N SER A 183 -13.46 -1.24 -9.54
CA SER A 183 -14.53 -0.77 -10.41
C SER A 183 -14.96 0.69 -10.14
N VAL A 184 -14.43 1.36 -9.10
CA VAL A 184 -14.94 2.66 -8.65
C VAL A 184 -13.99 3.80 -8.99
N ASN A 185 -14.56 4.94 -9.38
CA ASN A 185 -13.82 6.19 -9.54
C ASN A 185 -13.74 6.94 -8.21
N VAL A 186 -12.53 7.24 -7.75
CA VAL A 186 -12.30 7.96 -6.49
C VAL A 186 -11.74 9.35 -6.77
N PRO A 187 -12.43 10.44 -6.37
CA PRO A 187 -11.85 11.78 -6.42
C PRO A 187 -10.75 11.92 -5.37
N TYR A 188 -9.70 12.66 -5.68
CA TYR A 188 -8.84 13.21 -4.63
C TYR A 188 -9.64 14.18 -3.76
N SER A 189 -9.41 14.14 -2.45
CA SER A 189 -10.05 15.07 -1.54
C SER A 189 -9.55 16.51 -1.79
N PRO A 190 -10.38 17.54 -1.57
CA PRO A 190 -9.97 18.93 -1.69
C PRO A 190 -8.71 19.28 -0.91
N GLU A 191 -8.48 18.66 0.25
CA GLU A 191 -7.29 18.85 1.10
C GLU A 191 -6.04 18.29 0.42
N LYS A 192 -6.14 17.09 -0.18
CA LYS A 192 -5.04 16.50 -0.96
C LYS A 192 -4.75 17.35 -2.19
N LEU A 193 -5.78 17.77 -2.93
CA LEU A 193 -5.65 18.65 -4.10
C LEU A 193 -4.99 19.99 -3.73
N HIS A 194 -5.46 20.65 -2.67
CA HIS A 194 -4.87 21.89 -2.16
C HIS A 194 -3.39 21.70 -1.81
N THR A 195 -3.02 20.54 -1.24
CA THR A 195 -1.62 20.21 -0.95
C THR A 195 -0.77 20.11 -2.22
N PHE A 196 -1.26 19.44 -3.28
CA PHE A 196 -0.56 19.39 -4.57
C PHE A 196 -0.48 20.76 -5.25
N ILE A 197 -1.54 21.55 -5.20
CA ILE A 197 -1.62 22.89 -5.80
C ILE A 197 -0.69 23.86 -5.07
N GLN A 198 -0.69 23.85 -3.73
CA GLN A 198 0.22 24.65 -2.91
C GLN A 198 1.70 24.30 -3.18
N ALA A 199 1.98 23.00 -3.41
CA ALA A 199 3.31 22.54 -3.81
C ALA A 199 3.73 23.02 -5.21
N GLY A 200 2.78 23.18 -6.15
CA GLY A 200 3.04 23.72 -7.49
C GLY A 200 3.14 25.25 -7.57
N PHE A 201 2.25 25.98 -6.90
CA PHE A 201 2.14 27.45 -6.95
C PHE A 201 3.31 28.20 -6.31
N ARG A 202 4.04 27.58 -5.38
CA ARG A 202 5.25 28.17 -4.78
C ARG A 202 6.47 28.12 -5.72
N GLY A 203 6.32 27.63 -6.95
CA GLY A 203 7.07 28.09 -8.12
C GLY A 203 8.32 27.28 -8.52
N ASN A 204 8.17 26.53 -9.61
CA ASN A 204 9.13 26.08 -10.64
C ASN A 204 10.52 25.55 -10.25
N ASP A 205 10.60 24.21 -10.20
CA ASP A 205 11.35 23.33 -11.13
C ASP A 205 11.52 21.91 -10.55
N ASN A 206 10.96 21.64 -9.37
CA ASN A 206 11.15 20.38 -8.67
C ASN A 206 10.06 20.16 -7.60
N GLY A 207 8.77 20.36 -7.91
CA GLY A 207 7.69 20.53 -6.90
C GLY A 207 7.63 19.49 -5.77
N GLN A 208 7.76 18.19 -6.05
CA GLN A 208 7.82 17.16 -5.01
C GLN A 208 9.17 17.15 -4.28
N ALA A 209 10.28 17.28 -5.02
CA ALA A 209 11.62 17.34 -4.45
C ALA A 209 11.86 18.63 -3.65
N ARG A 210 11.11 19.72 -3.89
CA ARG A 210 11.21 21.01 -3.23
C ARG A 210 10.15 21.22 -2.14
N TYR A 211 9.01 20.52 -2.15
CA TYR A 211 8.18 20.32 -0.96
C TYR A 211 8.92 19.45 0.06
N LEU A 212 9.55 18.35 -0.40
CA LEU A 212 10.49 17.61 0.43
C LEU A 212 11.67 18.49 0.82
N LYS A 213 12.27 19.29 -0.08
CA LYS A 213 13.36 20.23 0.27
C LYS A 213 12.90 21.39 1.15
N SER A 214 11.67 21.87 1.09
CA SER A 214 11.17 22.97 1.93
C SER A 214 10.64 22.48 3.26
N MET A 215 10.13 21.24 3.32
CA MET A 215 9.95 20.52 4.58
C MET A 215 11.31 20.17 5.16
N LEU A 216 12.27 19.67 4.39
CA LEU A 216 13.64 19.35 4.82
C LEU A 216 14.45 20.60 5.13
N GLU A 217 14.22 21.74 4.47
CA GLU A 217 14.83 23.04 4.77
C GLU A 217 14.06 23.71 5.91
N ALA A 218 12.76 23.51 6.09
CA ALA A 218 12.05 23.96 7.30
C ALA A 218 12.39 23.06 8.50
N ILE A 219 12.68 21.79 8.28
CA ILE A 219 13.19 20.81 9.25
C ILE A 219 14.67 21.06 9.48
N ASP A 220 15.50 21.37 8.50
CA ASP A 220 16.91 21.70 8.63
C ASP A 220 17.09 23.12 9.15
N THR A 221 16.23 24.09 8.81
CA THR A 221 16.23 25.43 9.40
C THR A 221 15.61 25.39 10.80
N LYS A 222 14.60 24.56 11.07
CA LYS A 222 14.20 24.25 12.46
C LYS A 222 15.34 23.56 13.18
N ILE A 223 15.98 22.52 12.64
CA ILE A 223 17.11 21.80 13.26
C ILE A 223 18.33 22.72 13.42
N ASP A 224 18.58 23.68 12.53
CA ASP A 224 19.69 24.64 12.61
C ASP A 224 19.36 25.80 13.58
N LEU A 225 18.09 26.22 13.67
CA LEU A 225 17.57 27.09 14.74
C LEU A 225 17.52 26.36 16.11
N LEU A 226 17.28 25.04 16.12
CA LEU A 226 17.16 24.17 17.30
C LEU A 226 18.52 23.64 17.78
N SER A 227 19.51 23.56 16.89
CA SER A 227 20.93 23.32 17.23
C SER A 227 21.52 24.51 17.98
N LYS A 228 20.91 25.69 17.80
CA LYS A 228 21.20 26.93 18.51
C LYS A 228 20.13 27.18 19.58
N LYS A 229 20.27 26.46 20.70
CA LYS A 229 19.53 26.59 21.97
C LYS A 229 18.17 25.90 22.01
N VAL A 230 18.16 24.63 22.43
CA VAL A 230 16.93 23.93 22.85
C VAL A 230 17.20 23.23 24.18
N SER A 231 16.21 23.27 25.07
CA SER A 231 16.27 22.59 26.37
C SER A 231 16.22 21.07 26.19
N LYS A 232 16.67 20.31 27.19
CA LYS A 232 16.62 18.83 27.13
C LYS A 232 15.19 18.28 27.07
N GLU A 233 14.21 18.97 27.68
CA GLU A 233 12.81 18.55 27.65
C GLU A 233 12.18 18.70 26.26
N ASP A 234 12.43 19.81 25.57
CA ASP A 234 11.91 20.05 24.21
C ASP A 234 12.46 19.04 23.20
N ALA A 235 13.74 18.67 23.32
CA ALA A 235 14.36 17.65 22.48
C ALA A 235 13.74 16.25 22.69
N LYS A 236 13.32 15.93 23.91
CA LYS A 236 12.65 14.66 24.23
C LYS A 236 11.24 14.62 23.62
N GLN A 237 10.50 15.72 23.71
CA GLN A 237 9.15 15.84 23.13
C GLN A 237 9.18 15.73 21.60
N ILE A 238 10.15 16.36 20.95
CA ILE A 238 10.32 16.30 19.49
C ILE A 238 10.66 14.88 19.02
N LYS A 239 11.53 14.16 19.75
CA LYS A 239 11.81 12.74 19.45
C LYS A 239 10.54 11.90 19.52
N LEU A 240 9.66 12.17 20.47
CA LEU A 240 8.39 11.45 20.63
C LEU A 240 7.44 11.71 19.46
N GLU A 241 7.23 12.98 19.08
CA GLU A 241 6.38 13.36 17.94
C GLU A 241 6.85 12.75 16.62
N LEU A 242 8.17 12.69 16.40
CA LEU A 242 8.76 12.07 15.22
C LEU A 242 8.56 10.55 15.19
N ARG A 243 8.63 9.88 16.35
CA ARG A 243 8.33 8.45 16.48
C ARG A 243 6.86 8.18 16.13
N GLU A 244 5.95 9.00 16.64
CA GLU A 244 4.51 8.90 16.35
C GLU A 244 4.18 9.14 14.87
N GLU A 245 4.81 10.13 14.23
CA GLU A 245 4.60 10.39 12.79
C GLU A 245 5.06 9.21 11.92
N ILE A 246 6.22 8.64 12.22
CA ILE A 246 6.74 7.45 11.52
C ILE A 246 5.83 6.25 11.75
N ALA A 247 5.37 6.02 12.98
CA ALA A 247 4.43 4.95 13.30
C ALA A 247 3.14 5.12 12.50
N ASN A 248 2.55 6.32 12.49
CA ASN A 248 1.33 6.63 11.74
C ASN A 248 1.49 6.42 10.23
N TYR A 249 2.61 6.86 9.65
CA TYR A 249 2.92 6.63 8.24
C TYR A 249 2.89 5.14 7.88
N VAL A 250 3.43 4.29 8.75
CA VAL A 250 3.47 2.85 8.48
C VAL A 250 2.14 2.17 8.74
N ILE A 251 1.44 2.55 9.81
CA ILE A 251 0.09 2.06 10.10
C ILE A 251 -0.83 2.31 8.89
N GLN A 252 -0.67 3.44 8.18
CA GLN A 252 -1.45 3.73 6.97
C GLN A 252 -1.08 2.85 5.76
N LYS A 253 0.16 2.36 5.68
CA LYS A 253 0.61 1.48 4.59
C LYS A 253 0.24 0.02 4.81
N LEU A 254 0.13 -0.39 6.07
CA LEU A 254 -0.26 -1.74 6.45
C LEU A 254 -1.76 -1.80 6.74
N ASP A 255 -2.33 -3.00 6.72
CA ASP A 255 -3.73 -3.18 7.09
C ASP A 255 -3.88 -3.16 8.62
N SER A 256 -4.03 -1.96 9.19
CA SER A 256 -4.15 -1.74 10.63
C SER A 256 -5.34 -2.45 11.27
N SER A 257 -6.34 -2.84 10.48
CA SER A 257 -7.48 -3.64 10.94
C SER A 257 -7.10 -5.07 11.37
N LYS A 258 -5.88 -5.52 11.05
CA LYS A 258 -5.35 -6.86 11.35
C LYS A 258 -4.43 -6.91 12.56
N GLY A 259 -4.18 -5.77 13.19
CA GLY A 259 -3.21 -5.64 14.27
C GLY A 259 -1.77 -5.81 13.76
N LEU A 260 -0.84 -5.09 14.39
CA LEU A 260 0.54 -5.01 13.92
C LEU A 260 1.50 -5.25 15.07
N PHE A 261 2.67 -5.80 14.77
CA PHE A 261 3.85 -5.72 15.63
C PHE A 261 4.91 -4.89 14.92
N TYR A 262 5.53 -3.96 15.63
CA TYR A 262 6.51 -3.02 15.10
C TYR A 262 7.82 -3.01 15.89
N LEU A 263 8.89 -2.61 15.19
CA LEU A 263 10.25 -2.45 15.69
C LEU A 263 10.86 -1.19 15.06
N PHE A 264 11.30 -0.23 15.88
CA PHE A 264 11.99 0.98 15.45
C PHE A 264 13.38 1.01 16.07
N ALA A 265 14.40 1.38 15.31
CA ALA A 265 15.74 1.65 15.81
C ALA A 265 16.18 3.04 15.41
N PHE A 266 16.53 3.85 16.40
CA PHE A 266 17.00 5.22 16.23
C PHE A 266 18.44 5.32 16.71
N PRO A 267 19.37 5.87 15.91
CA PRO A 267 20.70 6.11 16.42
C PRO A 267 20.65 7.22 17.48
N VAL A 268 21.33 7.02 18.61
CA VAL A 268 21.43 8.00 19.70
C VAL A 268 22.03 9.32 19.22
N LYS A 269 22.98 9.25 18.28
CA LYS A 269 23.55 10.39 17.56
C LYS A 269 23.13 10.33 16.11
N ASP A 270 22.58 11.43 15.58
CA ASP A 270 22.20 11.52 14.17
C ASP A 270 23.39 11.11 13.27
N ALA A 271 23.19 10.04 12.51
CA ALA A 271 24.07 9.68 11.40
C ALA A 271 23.59 10.43 10.16
N VAL A 272 24.48 10.85 9.27
CA VAL A 272 24.09 11.31 7.93
C VAL A 272 24.91 10.52 6.93
N ILE A 273 24.27 9.54 6.31
CA ILE A 273 24.88 8.62 5.36
C ILE A 273 24.90 9.31 3.99
N LYS A 274 26.02 9.94 3.65
CA LYS A 274 26.17 10.71 2.40
C LYS A 274 26.14 9.81 1.16
N GLU A 275 26.72 8.62 1.27
CA GLU A 275 26.96 7.69 0.17
C GLU A 275 25.78 6.70 -0.03
N PHE A 276 24.65 6.93 0.64
CA PHE A 276 23.53 5.98 0.75
C PHE A 276 23.06 5.40 -0.58
N TRP A 277 23.05 6.21 -1.65
CA TRP A 277 22.67 5.81 -3.02
C TRP A 277 23.85 5.76 -4.00
N GLU A 278 25.08 5.96 -3.54
CA GLU A 278 26.22 5.88 -4.44
C GLU A 278 26.42 4.43 -4.91
N GLN A 279 27.01 4.23 -6.09
CA GLN A 279 27.36 2.88 -6.52
C GLN A 279 28.74 2.55 -5.95
N GLY A 280 28.77 1.86 -4.80
CA GLY A 280 29.99 1.51 -4.08
C GLY A 280 29.69 0.61 -2.89
N ASP A 281 30.72 0.17 -2.17
CA ASP A 281 30.56 -0.81 -1.10
C ASP A 281 29.79 -0.27 0.12
N LYS A 282 29.73 1.06 0.28
CA LYS A 282 28.98 1.76 1.33
C LYS A 282 27.63 2.27 0.82
N SER A 283 26.84 1.41 0.18
CA SER A 283 25.55 1.82 -0.36
C SER A 283 24.43 0.80 -0.27
N VAL A 284 23.21 1.30 -0.36
CA VAL A 284 22.01 0.45 -0.46
C VAL A 284 22.06 -0.44 -1.69
N TYR A 285 22.67 0.00 -2.79
CA TYR A 285 22.83 -0.83 -3.98
C TYR A 285 23.74 -2.04 -3.72
N HIS A 286 24.78 -1.88 -2.91
CA HIS A 286 25.60 -3.00 -2.46
C HIS A 286 24.80 -3.97 -1.60
N LEU A 287 24.00 -3.46 -0.66
CA LEU A 287 23.13 -4.30 0.18
C LEU A 287 22.05 -5.05 -0.60
N ILE A 288 21.47 -4.44 -1.64
CA ILE A 288 20.51 -5.12 -2.51
C ILE A 288 21.21 -6.23 -3.31
N LYS A 289 22.38 -5.95 -3.89
CA LYS A 289 23.14 -6.95 -4.66
C LYS A 289 23.66 -8.09 -3.79
N ASN A 290 24.06 -7.77 -2.56
CA ASN A 290 24.62 -8.70 -1.57
C ASN A 290 23.67 -8.82 -0.38
N THR A 291 22.39 -9.09 -0.67
CA THR A 291 21.34 -9.15 0.35
C THR A 291 21.70 -10.22 1.39
N PRO A 292 21.78 -9.86 2.69
CA PRO A 292 22.07 -10.83 3.76
C PRO A 292 21.10 -12.01 3.68
N HIS A 293 21.67 -13.21 3.57
CA HIS A 293 20.92 -14.45 3.53
C HIS A 293 20.70 -14.94 4.96
N LEU A 294 19.53 -14.69 5.54
CA LEU A 294 19.21 -15.24 6.85
C LEU A 294 18.82 -16.72 6.77
N ARG A 295 17.94 -17.14 5.83
CA ARG A 295 17.63 -18.56 5.50
C ARG A 295 16.73 -18.71 4.25
N GLU A 296 16.49 -19.95 3.80
CA GLU A 296 15.74 -20.29 2.55
C GLU A 296 14.21 -20.08 2.60
N THR A 297 13.59 -20.00 3.78
CA THR A 297 12.14 -19.78 3.96
C THR A 297 11.89 -18.86 5.16
N GLY A 298 10.81 -18.09 5.21
CA GLY A 298 10.52 -17.18 6.34
C GLY A 298 10.84 -15.73 6.03
N TRP A 299 11.34 -14.97 7.02
CA TRP A 299 11.80 -13.60 6.77
C TRP A 299 13.06 -13.67 5.89
N ASP A 300 12.91 -13.29 4.63
CA ASP A 300 14.00 -13.28 3.67
C ASP A 300 13.95 -11.97 2.88
N LEU A 301 15.03 -11.18 3.00
CA LEU A 301 15.20 -9.95 2.23
C LEU A 301 15.24 -10.22 0.71
N ARG A 302 15.50 -11.46 0.27
CA ARG A 302 15.46 -11.89 -1.15
C ARG A 302 14.06 -12.26 -1.64
N VAL A 303 13.12 -12.60 -0.74
CA VAL A 303 11.70 -12.86 -1.05
C VAL A 303 10.94 -11.55 -1.27
N ALA A 304 11.63 -10.41 -1.29
CA ALA A 304 11.18 -9.10 -1.74
C ALA A 304 10.87 -9.06 -3.26
N GLN A 305 10.03 -9.99 -3.75
CA GLN A 305 9.67 -10.13 -5.16
C GLN A 305 8.66 -9.09 -5.66
N SER A 306 8.23 -8.14 -4.84
CA SER A 306 7.34 -7.07 -5.29
C SER A 306 7.83 -5.73 -4.76
N GLU A 307 8.34 -4.90 -5.67
CA GLU A 307 8.73 -3.49 -5.49
C GLU A 307 10.18 -3.25 -5.04
N TYR A 308 11.05 -3.09 -6.04
CA TYR A 308 12.36 -2.43 -5.93
C TYR A 308 12.20 -0.99 -5.39
N PRO A 309 13.22 -0.44 -4.70
CA PRO A 309 13.09 0.76 -3.89
C PRO A 309 12.46 1.92 -4.66
N TYR A 310 11.42 2.53 -4.08
CA TYR A 310 11.01 3.87 -4.47
C TYR A 310 12.23 4.78 -4.33
N PRO A 311 12.68 5.46 -5.39
CA PRO A 311 13.81 6.39 -5.32
C PRO A 311 13.36 7.69 -4.65
N ASN A 312 12.90 7.59 -3.40
CA ASN A 312 12.92 8.72 -2.51
C ASN A 312 14.36 8.82 -2.00
N LYS A 313 15.09 9.86 -2.43
CA LYS A 313 16.56 10.02 -2.29
C LYS A 313 17.12 9.90 -0.86
N ASN A 314 16.29 9.65 0.14
CA ASN A 314 16.65 9.61 1.54
C ASN A 314 16.29 8.30 2.27
N LYS A 315 15.62 7.31 1.63
CA LYS A 315 15.30 6.04 2.30
C LYS A 315 15.15 4.83 1.37
N TRP A 316 15.58 3.68 1.85
CA TRP A 316 15.34 2.35 1.31
C TRP A 316 14.13 1.73 1.99
N GLU A 317 13.26 1.06 1.23
CA GLU A 317 12.03 0.48 1.76
C GLU A 317 11.71 -0.83 1.02
N ILE A 318 11.23 -1.82 1.77
CA ILE A 318 10.76 -3.12 1.29
C ILE A 318 9.38 -3.41 1.87
N THR A 319 8.47 -3.85 1.01
CA THR A 319 7.12 -4.27 1.37
C THR A 319 6.87 -5.74 1.00
N ASN A 320 5.92 -6.38 1.68
CA ASN A 320 5.30 -7.62 1.24
C ASN A 320 3.78 -7.40 1.22
N GLY A 321 3.29 -6.82 0.12
CA GLY A 321 1.93 -6.30 0.03
C GLY A 321 1.60 -5.38 1.22
N ASN A 322 0.45 -5.62 1.84
CA ASN A 322 0.02 -4.93 3.06
C ASN A 322 0.34 -5.69 4.36
N ARG A 323 1.18 -6.74 4.30
CA ARG A 323 1.45 -7.64 5.43
C ARG A 323 2.73 -7.30 6.19
N LYS A 324 3.69 -6.65 5.55
CA LYS A 324 4.98 -6.29 6.15
C LYS A 324 5.58 -5.07 5.47
N LEU A 325 6.25 -4.23 6.25
CA LEU A 325 7.09 -3.12 5.80
C LEU A 325 8.43 -3.17 6.52
N THR A 326 9.52 -2.86 5.83
CA THR A 326 10.83 -2.56 6.41
C THR A 326 11.42 -1.35 5.71
N SER A 327 11.96 -0.39 6.46
CA SER A 327 12.50 0.85 5.91
C SER A 327 13.78 1.25 6.64
N PHE A 328 14.78 1.70 5.89
CA PHE A 328 16.03 2.26 6.41
C PHE A 328 16.32 3.60 5.74
N ASP A 329 16.81 4.61 6.46
CA ASP A 329 17.02 5.93 5.88
C ASP A 329 18.43 6.50 6.03
N ILE A 330 18.69 7.60 5.32
CA ILE A 330 19.99 8.30 5.34
C ILE A 330 20.38 8.79 6.73
N ARG A 331 19.44 8.84 7.68
CA ARG A 331 19.72 9.20 9.07
C ARG A 331 20.14 8.00 9.92
N GLY A 332 20.25 6.82 9.31
CA GLY A 332 20.61 5.59 9.98
C GLY A 332 19.46 4.96 10.77
N ARG A 333 18.22 5.39 10.56
CA ARG A 333 17.04 4.86 11.28
C ARG A 333 16.53 3.61 10.58
N LEU A 334 16.25 2.54 11.34
CA LEU A 334 15.65 1.30 10.83
C LEU A 334 14.24 1.14 11.39
N PHE A 335 13.32 0.75 10.53
CA PHE A 335 11.92 0.51 10.86
C PHE A 335 11.52 -0.85 10.31
N SER A 336 10.74 -1.62 11.06
CA SER A 336 10.08 -2.83 10.57
C SER A 336 8.71 -3.00 11.23
N ALA A 337 7.67 -3.33 10.46
CA ALA A 337 6.36 -3.70 10.99
C ALA A 337 5.73 -4.84 10.19
N GLY A 338 5.04 -5.73 10.90
CA GLY A 338 4.39 -6.92 10.35
C GLY A 338 2.98 -7.10 10.90
N SER A 339 2.08 -7.54 10.02
CA SER A 339 0.71 -7.91 10.37
C SER A 339 0.70 -9.11 11.31
N ILE A 340 -0.15 -9.06 12.34
CA ILE A 340 -0.42 -10.25 13.16
C ILE A 340 -1.10 -11.29 12.26
N ASP A 341 -2.17 -10.91 11.56
CA ASP A 341 -2.87 -11.81 10.65
C ASP A 341 -2.13 -11.99 9.30
N GLY A 342 -1.84 -13.24 8.95
CA GLY A 342 -1.21 -13.63 7.70
C GLY A 342 0.31 -13.47 7.64
N PHE A 343 0.94 -12.81 8.61
CA PHE A 343 2.41 -12.72 8.70
C PHE A 343 2.97 -13.28 10.01
N LEU A 344 2.56 -12.81 11.18
CA LEU A 344 3.04 -13.38 12.46
C LEU A 344 2.21 -14.56 12.97
N ASN A 345 1.01 -14.81 12.45
CA ASN A 345 0.21 -15.96 12.85
C ASN A 345 0.43 -17.20 11.98
N TRP A 346 1.03 -17.07 10.78
CA TRP A 346 1.14 -18.15 9.76
C TRP A 346 -0.14 -18.96 9.53
N GLY A 347 -1.31 -18.31 9.63
CA GLY A 347 -2.59 -18.98 9.43
C GLY A 347 -3.03 -19.89 10.59
N VAL A 348 -2.39 -19.81 11.75
CA VAL A 348 -2.87 -20.43 12.98
C VAL A 348 -4.29 -19.94 13.27
N ARG A 349 -5.21 -20.87 13.49
CA ARG A 349 -6.60 -20.63 13.92
C ARG A 349 -6.89 -21.43 15.17
N ASP A 350 -7.80 -20.94 16.01
CA ASP A 350 -8.38 -21.77 17.06
C ASP A 350 -9.40 -22.73 16.42
N TYR A 351 -9.00 -23.99 16.27
CA TYR A 351 -9.85 -25.02 15.68
C TYR A 351 -10.99 -25.49 16.60
N LYS A 352 -11.02 -25.08 17.88
CA LYS A 352 -12.06 -25.51 18.84
C LYS A 352 -13.26 -24.58 18.86
N THR A 353 -13.06 -23.28 18.67
CA THR A 353 -14.13 -22.28 18.74
C THR A 353 -14.58 -21.79 17.36
N ASP A 354 -13.81 -22.07 16.30
CA ASP A 354 -13.97 -21.47 14.96
C ASP A 354 -13.96 -19.92 14.99
N GLU A 355 -13.50 -19.34 16.11
CA GLU A 355 -13.34 -17.90 16.29
C GLU A 355 -11.98 -17.46 15.74
N LYS A 356 -11.97 -16.32 15.05
CA LYS A 356 -10.72 -15.65 14.68
C LYS A 356 -10.05 -15.06 15.91
N HIS A 357 -9.15 -15.82 16.52
CA HIS A 357 -8.25 -15.30 17.54
C HIS A 357 -7.00 -14.67 16.88
N ASN A 358 -6.56 -13.52 17.40
CA ASN A 358 -5.29 -12.91 17.01
C ASN A 358 -4.16 -13.66 17.73
N ILE A 359 -3.76 -14.81 17.20
CA ILE A 359 -2.71 -15.64 17.78
C ILE A 359 -1.37 -15.27 17.15
N VAL A 360 -0.39 -14.92 17.97
CA VAL A 360 0.98 -14.64 17.51
C VAL A 360 1.79 -15.92 17.58
N ASN A 361 2.38 -16.35 16.47
CA ASN A 361 3.30 -17.48 16.46
C ASN A 361 4.64 -17.03 17.07
N ALA A 362 4.97 -17.55 18.25
CA ALA A 362 6.18 -17.19 18.97
C ALA A 362 7.49 -17.49 18.21
N PHE A 363 7.50 -18.51 17.35
CA PHE A 363 8.64 -18.77 16.47
C PHE A 363 8.79 -17.66 15.42
N ALA A 364 7.69 -17.28 14.76
CA ALA A 364 7.69 -16.22 13.75
C ALA A 364 8.05 -14.85 14.35
N LEU A 365 7.54 -14.55 15.56
CA LEU A 365 7.89 -13.33 16.29
C LEU A 365 9.37 -13.29 16.65
N THR A 366 9.91 -14.40 17.19
CA THR A 366 11.32 -14.50 17.54
C THR A 366 12.21 -14.31 16.31
N GLU A 367 11.92 -15.03 15.23
CA GLU A 367 12.66 -14.90 13.97
C GLU A 367 12.63 -13.46 13.44
N TYR A 368 11.46 -12.82 13.52
CA TYR A 368 11.28 -11.45 13.03
C TYR A 368 12.12 -10.44 13.82
N ILE A 369 12.13 -10.56 15.16
CA ILE A 369 12.94 -9.71 16.04
C ILE A 369 14.43 -9.95 15.79
N ASP A 370 14.86 -11.21 15.71
CA ASP A 370 16.26 -11.55 15.47
C ASP A 370 16.75 -10.99 14.13
N SER A 371 15.95 -11.17 13.09
CA SER A 371 16.23 -10.65 11.75
C SER A 371 16.37 -9.13 11.73
N PHE A 372 15.56 -8.41 12.51
CA PHE A 372 15.64 -6.96 12.63
C PHE A 372 17.00 -6.52 13.21
N PHE A 373 17.47 -7.18 14.27
CA PHE A 373 18.76 -6.86 14.89
C PHE A 373 19.95 -7.19 13.98
N GLN A 374 19.90 -8.33 13.28
CA GLN A 374 20.92 -8.67 12.29
C GLN A 374 20.96 -7.65 11.13
N THR A 375 19.78 -7.21 10.68
CA THR A 375 19.66 -6.17 9.65
C THR A 375 20.25 -4.85 10.11
N LEU A 376 19.98 -4.47 11.37
CA LEU A 376 20.53 -3.26 11.97
C LEU A 376 22.06 -3.31 12.02
N GLU A 377 22.65 -4.44 12.41
CA GLU A 377 24.10 -4.63 12.41
C GLU A 377 24.70 -4.52 11.01
N VAL A 378 24.08 -5.15 10.00
CA VAL A 378 24.51 -5.05 8.61
C VAL A 378 24.50 -3.58 8.14
N PHE A 379 23.43 -2.84 8.42
CA PHE A 379 23.33 -1.43 8.06
C PHE A 379 24.36 -0.58 8.79
N LYS A 380 24.55 -0.80 10.10
CA LYS A 380 25.56 -0.11 10.90
C LYS A 380 26.97 -0.33 10.34
N THR A 381 27.26 -1.56 9.92
CA THR A 381 28.57 -1.96 9.38
C THR A 381 28.82 -1.36 8.00
N VAL A 382 27.88 -1.53 7.06
CA VAL A 382 28.03 -1.03 5.69
C VAL A 382 28.15 0.49 5.64
N PHE A 383 27.42 1.19 6.51
CA PHE A 383 27.41 2.65 6.55
C PHE A 383 28.34 3.27 7.60
N ASP A 384 29.17 2.46 8.29
CA ASP A 384 30.11 2.90 9.34
C ASP A 384 29.45 3.83 10.38
N ILE A 385 28.27 3.42 10.87
CA ILE A 385 27.49 4.23 11.81
C ILE A 385 28.06 4.04 13.23
N LYS A 386 28.75 5.07 13.73
CA LYS A 386 29.38 5.09 15.06
C LYS A 386 28.44 5.61 16.15
N SER A 387 27.23 5.07 16.19
CA SER A 387 26.22 5.39 17.19
C SER A 387 25.65 4.11 17.80
N ASP A 388 25.31 4.20 19.08
CA ASP A 388 24.38 3.26 19.73
C ASP A 388 22.97 3.50 19.19
N TYR A 389 22.07 2.56 19.47
CA TYR A 389 20.68 2.59 19.02
C TYR A 389 19.70 2.52 20.19
N GLU A 390 18.66 3.33 20.15
CA GLU A 390 17.45 3.17 20.96
C GLU A 390 16.47 2.34 20.12
N VAL A 391 16.06 1.17 20.61
CA VAL A 391 15.10 0.30 19.94
C VAL A 391 13.76 0.30 20.66
N GLU A 392 12.70 0.58 19.93
CA GLU A 392 11.32 0.52 20.41
C GLU A 392 10.61 -0.64 19.74
N ALA A 393 9.85 -1.41 20.50
CA ALA A 393 9.02 -2.50 20.02
C ALA A 393 7.60 -2.37 20.56
N GLY A 394 6.61 -2.82 19.80
CA GLY A 394 5.26 -2.86 20.34
C GLY A 394 4.23 -3.54 19.46
N PHE A 395 3.07 -3.78 20.06
CA PHE A 395 1.86 -4.21 19.39
C PHE A 395 0.92 -3.03 19.19
N LEU A 396 0.21 -3.02 18.06
CA LEU A 396 -0.90 -2.12 17.77
C LEU A 396 -2.14 -2.98 17.54
N GLU A 397 -3.18 -2.79 18.35
CA GLU A 397 -4.36 -3.65 18.33
C GLU A 397 -5.22 -3.50 17.06
N ALA A 398 -5.85 -4.63 16.70
CA ALA A 398 -6.80 -4.79 15.60
C ALA A 398 -8.23 -4.36 16.02
N GLY A 399 -8.46 -3.10 16.34
CA GLY A 399 -9.78 -2.66 16.80
C GLY A 399 -10.19 -3.24 18.16
N SER A 400 -11.17 -2.61 18.79
CA SER A 400 -11.35 -2.58 20.26
C SER A 400 -11.83 -3.86 20.96
N ASN A 401 -11.83 -5.04 20.33
CA ASN A 401 -12.51 -6.23 20.91
C ASN A 401 -11.82 -7.59 20.70
N THR A 402 -10.62 -7.68 20.14
CA THR A 402 -9.96 -8.97 19.87
C THR A 402 -8.73 -9.18 20.75
N LYS A 403 -8.80 -10.09 21.73
CA LYS A 403 -7.68 -10.40 22.63
C LYS A 403 -6.52 -11.03 21.86
N LEU A 404 -5.34 -10.42 21.93
CA LEU A 404 -4.10 -11.01 21.42
C LEU A 404 -3.70 -12.20 22.28
N LEU A 405 -3.45 -13.36 21.65
CA LEU A 405 -3.03 -14.58 22.34
C LEU A 405 -1.60 -14.95 21.96
N PHE A 406 -0.78 -15.30 22.94
CA PHE A 406 0.60 -15.70 22.73
C PHE A 406 0.91 -17.05 23.40
N PRO A 407 0.97 -18.14 22.63
CA PRO A 407 1.49 -19.42 23.09
C PRO A 407 3.03 -19.39 23.08
N PRO A 408 3.70 -19.87 24.14
CA PRO A 408 5.15 -19.79 24.23
C PRO A 408 5.85 -20.72 23.23
N HIS A 409 5.20 -21.81 22.79
CA HIS A 409 5.71 -22.83 21.86
C HIS A 409 4.93 -22.88 20.53
N ILE A 410 5.53 -23.45 19.46
CA ILE A 410 4.85 -23.75 18.19
C ILE A 410 3.69 -24.70 18.51
N ILE A 411 2.50 -24.29 18.11
CA ILE A 411 1.24 -24.95 18.47
C ILE A 411 1.18 -26.35 17.86
N SER A 412 1.37 -27.37 18.70
CA SER A 412 0.53 -28.55 18.63
C SER A 412 -0.80 -28.17 19.28
N ILE A 413 -1.91 -28.45 18.60
CA ILE A 413 -3.29 -27.96 18.84
C ILE A 413 -3.88 -28.48 20.18
N PHE A 414 -3.06 -29.02 21.08
CA PHE A 414 -3.44 -29.66 22.32
C PHE A 414 -2.77 -28.99 23.53
N HIS A 415 -3.54 -28.15 24.25
CA HIS A 415 -3.32 -27.69 25.63
C HIS A 415 -2.28 -26.59 25.90
N ALA A 416 -1.96 -25.70 24.96
CA ALA A 416 -1.00 -24.63 25.23
C ALA A 416 -1.55 -23.58 26.21
N LEU A 417 -0.81 -23.34 27.30
CA LEU A 417 -0.85 -22.12 28.11
C LEU A 417 -0.84 -20.93 27.13
N THR A 418 -1.95 -20.22 27.04
CA THR A 418 -2.06 -19.01 26.21
C THR A 418 -2.36 -17.87 27.15
N GLU A 419 -1.52 -16.85 27.08
CA GLU A 419 -1.67 -15.64 27.88
C GLU A 419 -2.13 -14.51 26.96
N THR A 420 -2.91 -13.61 27.53
CA THR A 420 -3.27 -12.35 26.90
C THR A 420 -2.19 -11.32 27.14
N ILE A 421 -2.06 -10.38 26.21
CA ILE A 421 -1.11 -9.27 26.37
C ILE A 421 -1.40 -8.46 27.64
N LYS A 422 -0.35 -8.10 28.37
CA LYS A 422 -0.33 -7.32 29.62
C LYS A 422 0.41 -5.99 29.45
N GLN A 423 1.33 -5.94 28.49
CA GLN A 423 2.09 -4.77 28.11
C GLN A 423 2.22 -4.75 26.59
N GLU A 424 1.99 -3.60 25.97
CA GLU A 424 1.92 -3.47 24.51
C GLU A 424 3.17 -2.82 23.89
N LYS A 425 4.06 -2.25 24.72
CA LYS A 425 5.21 -1.49 24.26
C LYS A 425 6.45 -1.74 25.11
N TRP A 426 7.61 -1.81 24.47
CA TRP A 426 8.93 -1.97 25.09
C TRP A 426 9.93 -0.98 24.47
N ASP A 427 10.74 -0.36 25.30
CA ASP A 427 11.89 0.43 24.89
C ASP A 427 13.15 -0.27 25.41
N VAL A 428 14.09 -0.57 24.50
CA VAL A 428 15.35 -1.26 24.79
C VAL A 428 16.50 -0.43 24.26
N ASP A 429 17.43 -0.06 25.13
CA ASP A 429 18.69 0.56 24.73
C ASP A 429 19.64 -0.50 24.18
N VAL A 430 20.04 -0.35 22.93
CA VAL A 430 20.82 -1.32 22.17
C VAL A 430 22.18 -0.73 21.86
N ARG A 431 23.15 -1.15 22.65
CA ARG A 431 24.56 -0.90 22.37
C ARG A 431 25.09 -2.09 21.60
N LEU A 432 25.07 -2.01 20.27
CA LEU A 432 25.73 -3.01 19.41
C LEU A 432 27.25 -2.88 19.63
N GLU A 433 27.75 -3.49 20.70
CA GLU A 433 29.17 -3.64 21.04
C GLU A 433 29.82 -4.61 20.05
N ASP A 434 31.05 -4.32 19.62
CA ASP A 434 31.75 -5.10 18.58
C ASP A 434 31.97 -6.58 18.97
N ASP A 435 31.81 -6.94 20.24
CA ASP A 435 32.02 -8.30 20.79
C ASP A 435 30.71 -9.03 21.15
N LYS A 436 29.55 -8.44 20.85
CA LYS A 436 28.23 -9.00 21.19
C LYS A 436 27.36 -9.19 19.95
N HIS A 437 27.14 -10.44 19.59
CA HIS A 437 26.33 -10.84 18.45
C HIS A 437 24.88 -10.30 18.55
N PRO A 438 24.22 -9.90 17.44
CA PRO A 438 22.86 -9.34 17.42
C PRO A 438 21.81 -10.17 18.17
N SER A 439 21.96 -11.49 18.14
CA SER A 439 21.00 -12.42 18.76
C SER A 439 20.89 -12.30 20.27
N TYR A 440 21.86 -11.69 20.96
CA TYR A 440 21.71 -11.36 22.38
C TYR A 440 20.74 -10.19 22.62
N PHE A 441 20.73 -9.17 21.76
CA PHE A 441 19.79 -8.05 21.89
C PHE A 441 18.37 -8.50 21.53
N ALA A 442 18.25 -9.32 20.49
CA ALA A 442 17.00 -10.00 20.17
C ALA A 442 16.52 -10.85 21.36
N GLY A 443 17.41 -11.69 21.92
CA GLY A 443 17.09 -12.55 23.05
C GLY A 443 16.61 -11.79 24.28
N GLN A 444 17.23 -10.65 24.59
CA GLN A 444 16.78 -9.76 25.66
C GLN A 444 15.37 -9.21 25.40
N LEU A 445 15.10 -8.65 24.22
CA LEU A 445 13.78 -8.10 23.89
C LEU A 445 12.70 -9.20 23.90
N ILE A 446 13.01 -10.38 23.36
CA ILE A 446 12.07 -11.51 23.37
C ILE A 446 11.78 -11.94 24.81
N GLN A 447 12.81 -12.06 25.66
CA GLN A 447 12.61 -12.39 27.06
C GLN A 447 11.68 -11.37 27.74
N GLU A 448 11.88 -10.07 27.50
CA GLU A 448 11.02 -9.00 28.03
C GLU A 448 9.57 -9.15 27.53
N ILE A 449 9.36 -9.45 26.25
CA ILE A 449 8.01 -9.70 25.70
C ILE A 449 7.35 -10.90 26.38
N TYR A 450 8.08 -11.99 26.58
CA TYR A 450 7.54 -13.16 27.29
C TYR A 450 7.19 -12.82 28.75
N VAL A 451 8.08 -12.15 29.47
CA VAL A 451 7.92 -11.82 30.91
C VAL A 451 6.87 -10.75 31.13
N SER A 452 7.11 -9.55 30.63
CA SER A 452 6.27 -8.38 30.90
C SER A 452 5.06 -8.30 29.97
N GLY A 453 5.20 -8.79 28.73
CA GLY A 453 4.11 -8.83 27.77
C GLY A 453 3.08 -9.90 28.05
N PHE A 454 3.50 -11.10 28.44
CA PHE A 454 2.58 -12.24 28.57
C PHE A 454 2.64 -12.95 29.93
N GLY A 455 3.61 -12.65 30.79
CA GLY A 455 3.70 -13.21 32.16
C GLY A 455 4.43 -14.55 32.26
N TYR A 456 5.19 -14.94 31.25
CA TYR A 456 6.05 -16.11 31.27
C TYR A 456 7.36 -15.79 31.99
N VAL A 457 7.60 -16.39 33.16
CA VAL A 457 8.69 -15.96 34.07
C VAL A 457 9.85 -16.97 34.19
N SER A 458 9.80 -18.11 33.48
CA SER A 458 10.81 -19.17 33.61
C SER A 458 11.41 -19.63 32.28
N HIS A 459 12.65 -20.15 32.31
CA HIS A 459 13.38 -20.55 31.10
C HIS A 459 12.68 -21.60 30.21
N PRO A 460 11.98 -22.63 30.74
CA PRO A 460 11.17 -23.54 29.92
C PRO A 460 10.09 -22.81 29.10
N ASP A 461 9.65 -21.64 29.56
CA ASP A 461 8.65 -20.83 28.87
C ASP A 461 9.25 -20.05 27.69
N TYR A 462 10.58 -20.01 27.51
CA TYR A 462 11.27 -19.29 26.43
C TYR A 462 11.93 -20.27 25.45
N PRO A 463 11.16 -21.09 24.71
CA PRO A 463 11.72 -22.23 23.97
C PRO A 463 12.66 -21.85 22.82
N TYR A 464 12.62 -20.59 22.37
CA TYR A 464 13.45 -20.08 21.29
C TYR A 464 14.69 -19.34 21.77
N LEU A 465 14.90 -19.27 23.09
CA LEU A 465 16.05 -18.62 23.69
C LEU A 465 16.98 -19.66 24.33
N THR A 466 18.27 -19.38 24.30
CA THR A 466 19.29 -20.05 25.13
C THR A 466 19.90 -19.03 26.07
N LYS A 467 20.36 -19.48 27.23
CA LYS A 467 21.03 -18.60 28.21
C LYS A 467 22.47 -19.05 28.41
N ASP A 468 23.40 -18.12 28.33
CA ASP A 468 24.78 -18.28 28.77
C ASP A 468 25.18 -17.18 29.75
N ASP A 469 26.48 -17.02 29.99
CA ASP A 469 27.07 -16.04 30.89
C ASP A 469 26.86 -14.58 30.43
N LYS A 470 26.66 -14.35 29.12
CA LYS A 470 26.36 -13.04 28.53
C LYS A 470 24.87 -12.70 28.52
N GLY A 471 24.00 -13.64 28.87
CA GLY A 471 22.56 -13.47 28.98
C GLY A 471 21.76 -14.38 28.05
N TYR A 472 20.54 -13.97 27.71
CA TYR A 472 19.70 -14.68 26.75
C TYR A 472 20.07 -14.30 25.32
N LYS A 473 20.12 -15.31 24.44
CA LYS A 473 20.25 -15.15 23.00
C LYS A 473 19.26 -16.03 22.26
N VAL A 474 18.93 -15.63 21.04
CA VAL A 474 18.13 -16.47 20.14
C VAL A 474 18.87 -17.79 19.88
N ASN A 475 18.15 -18.91 19.99
CA ASN A 475 18.69 -20.22 19.70
C ASN A 475 18.75 -20.45 18.19
N GLU A 476 19.76 -19.87 17.53
CA GLU A 476 19.96 -19.92 16.07
C GLU A 476 19.94 -21.34 15.49
N ALA A 477 20.32 -22.36 16.29
CA ALA A 477 20.26 -23.77 15.89
C ALA A 477 18.83 -24.27 15.60
N LEU A 478 17.79 -23.61 16.13
CA LEU A 478 16.39 -23.90 15.80
C LEU A 478 15.97 -23.32 14.44
N TYR A 479 16.74 -22.39 13.88
CA TYR A 479 16.44 -21.66 12.64
C TYR A 479 17.24 -22.19 11.45
N ILE A 480 18.40 -22.81 11.71
CA ILE A 480 19.22 -23.48 10.72
C ILE A 480 18.75 -24.93 10.61
N ARG A 481 17.98 -25.28 9.57
CA ARG A 481 17.95 -26.69 9.14
C ARG A 481 19.37 -27.04 8.70
N GLN A 482 19.93 -28.10 9.30
CA GLN A 482 21.11 -28.77 8.80
C GLN A 482 20.96 -28.98 7.28
N LYS A 483 22.02 -28.63 6.56
CA LYS A 483 22.18 -28.67 5.10
C LYS A 483 21.49 -29.86 4.42
#